data_AF-A0A6Z1RSJ1-F1
#
_entry.id   AF-A0A6Z1RSJ1-F1
#
_cell.length_a   1.000
_cell.length_b   1.000
_cell.length_c   1.000
_cell.angle_alpha   90.00
_cell.angle_beta   90.00
_cell.angle_gamma   90.00
#
_symmetry.space_group_name_H-M   'P 1'
#
loop_
_entity.id
_entity.type
_entity.pdbx_description
1 polymer ?
#
loop_
_entity_poly.entity_id
_entity_poly.type
_entity_poly.pdbx_seq_one_letter_code
_entity_poly.pdbx_strand_id
1 'polypeptide(L)'
;MKKILFCLTLLTVSFGLVSCGQTKDGKEYSYAGVTINKNDFNNIQEYEEEARSLYTTITTFNPAKDGNEVINDIVENGNKLKTTINKDLNQKEKKENVQSVLLYENVSIIGIPKNAIKYSREITDTEMVLINQNFKALNDIEANKITTDKKSSEKIINELNDNIGIEVN
;
A
#
# COMPACT_ATOMS: atom_id res chain seq x y z
N MET A 1 -45.26 17.79 41.56
CA MET A 1 -44.66 16.55 42.09
C MET A 1 -44.47 15.56 40.95
N LYS A 2 -43.24 15.03 40.78
CA LYS A 2 -42.86 13.81 40.01
C LYS A 2 -43.08 13.87 38.48
N LYS A 3 -42.24 13.38 37.57
CA LYS A 3 -40.87 12.81 37.51
C LYS A 3 -40.52 12.79 35.99
N ILE A 4 -39.27 13.14 35.70
CA ILE A 4 -38.38 12.71 34.59
C ILE A 4 -38.91 11.63 33.64
N LEU A 5 -38.77 11.81 32.31
CA LEU A 5 -38.02 10.88 31.45
C LEU A 5 -37.71 11.48 30.05
N PHE A 6 -36.42 11.77 29.82
CA PHE A 6 -35.84 12.05 28.51
C PHE A 6 -35.70 10.72 27.76
N CYS A 7 -36.37 10.54 26.63
CA CYS A 7 -36.08 9.45 25.70
C CYS A 7 -35.02 9.91 24.69
N LEU A 8 -33.76 9.58 24.97
CA LEU A 8 -32.68 9.57 23.98
C LEU A 8 -32.96 8.42 23.00
N THR A 9 -33.17 8.74 21.73
CA THR A 9 -33.20 7.74 20.64
C THR A 9 -31.77 7.27 20.35
N LEU A 10 -31.55 5.98 20.55
CA LEU A 10 -30.31 5.24 20.34
C LEU A 10 -29.77 5.43 18.91
N LEU A 11 -28.48 5.80 18.82
CA LEU A 11 -27.60 5.48 17.69
C LEU A 11 -27.51 3.95 17.57
N THR A 12 -27.95 3.39 16.46
CA THR A 12 -27.63 2.00 16.10
C THR A 12 -26.21 1.96 15.53
N VAL A 13 -25.22 1.74 16.39
CA VAL A 13 -23.91 1.25 15.96
C VAL A 13 -24.08 -0.23 15.62
N SER A 14 -24.14 -0.54 14.34
CA SER A 14 -24.11 -1.92 13.85
C SER A 14 -22.72 -2.50 14.09
N PHE A 15 -22.51 -3.07 15.28
CA PHE A 15 -21.41 -3.98 15.54
C PHE A 15 -21.62 -5.24 14.67
N GLY A 16 -20.74 -5.42 13.69
CA GLY A 16 -20.59 -6.70 13.00
C GLY A 16 -20.31 -7.80 14.03
N LEU A 17 -21.18 -8.80 14.05
CA LEU A 17 -21.06 -9.99 14.89
C LEU A 17 -19.78 -10.74 14.52
N VAL A 18 -18.78 -10.73 15.40
CA VAL A 18 -17.66 -11.66 15.36
C VAL A 18 -18.19 -13.04 15.78
N SER A 19 -18.34 -13.93 14.81
CA SER A 19 -18.63 -15.35 15.05
C SER A 19 -17.37 -16.03 15.59
N CYS A 20 -17.39 -16.40 16.87
CA CYS A 20 -16.40 -17.26 17.50
C CYS A 20 -16.52 -18.71 16.97
N GLY A 21 -15.57 -19.13 16.13
CA GLY A 21 -15.24 -20.53 15.87
C GLY A 21 -13.80 -20.79 16.34
N GLN A 22 -13.63 -21.53 17.43
CA GLN A 22 -12.31 -21.90 17.94
C GLN A 22 -11.69 -23.03 17.10
N THR A 23 -10.53 -22.79 16.50
CA THR A 23 -9.58 -23.85 16.14
C THR A 23 -8.40 -23.78 17.10
N LYS A 24 -7.94 -24.94 17.56
CA LYS A 24 -6.87 -25.07 18.56
C LYS A 24 -5.56 -24.54 17.95
N ASP A 25 -4.98 -23.50 18.56
CA ASP A 25 -3.93 -22.59 18.06
C ASP A 25 -4.30 -21.59 16.94
N GLY A 26 -5.59 -21.51 16.58
CA GLY A 26 -6.10 -20.80 15.41
C GLY A 26 -6.65 -19.40 15.69
N LYS A 27 -5.78 -18.39 15.51
CA LYS A 27 -6.26 -17.07 15.09
C LYS A 27 -6.47 -17.13 13.59
N GLU A 28 -7.70 -16.95 13.14
CA GLU A 28 -7.97 -16.61 11.74
C GLU A 28 -7.46 -15.19 11.51
N TYR A 29 -6.59 -15.02 10.52
CA TYR A 29 -6.12 -13.71 10.11
C TYR A 29 -6.96 -13.26 8.93
N SER A 30 -7.32 -11.98 8.89
CA SER A 30 -8.08 -11.42 7.78
C SER A 30 -7.52 -10.06 7.36
N TYR A 31 -7.45 -9.86 6.05
CA TYR A 31 -7.12 -8.59 5.43
C TYR A 31 -8.19 -8.28 4.38
N ALA A 32 -8.74 -7.06 4.37
CA ALA A 32 -9.86 -6.67 3.49
C ALA A 32 -11.07 -7.62 3.53
N GLY A 33 -11.30 -8.30 4.67
CA GLY A 33 -12.34 -9.32 4.82
C GLY A 33 -12.08 -10.64 4.08
N VAL A 34 -10.84 -10.86 3.61
CA VAL A 34 -10.35 -12.13 3.05
C VAL A 34 -9.61 -12.88 4.16
N THR A 35 -9.94 -14.14 4.41
CA THR A 35 -9.22 -14.98 5.38
C THR A 35 -7.89 -15.44 4.77
N ILE A 36 -6.79 -15.18 5.47
CA ILE A 36 -5.42 -15.46 5.01
C ILE A 36 -4.60 -16.11 6.13
N ASN A 37 -3.43 -16.66 5.80
CA ASN A 37 -2.56 -17.23 6.81
C ASN A 37 -1.76 -16.14 7.55
N LYS A 38 -1.16 -16.48 8.69
CA LYS A 38 -0.39 -15.52 9.51
C LYS A 38 0.79 -14.88 8.78
N ASN A 39 1.50 -15.64 7.96
CA ASN A 39 2.67 -15.14 7.23
C ASN A 39 2.23 -14.12 6.18
N ASP A 40 1.20 -14.44 5.39
CA ASP A 40 0.62 -13.52 4.41
C ASP A 40 0.13 -12.24 5.09
N PHE A 41 -0.53 -12.36 6.24
CA PHE A 41 -1.00 -11.22 7.02
C PHE A 41 0.16 -10.33 7.49
N ASN A 42 1.25 -10.90 8.00
CA ASN A 42 2.40 -10.11 8.40
C ASN A 42 3.11 -9.47 7.19
N ASN A 43 3.25 -10.22 6.09
CA ASN A 43 3.90 -9.76 4.87
C ASN A 43 3.14 -8.59 4.24
N ILE A 44 1.82 -8.68 4.12
CA ILE A 44 1.02 -7.59 3.55
C ILE A 44 1.02 -6.35 4.44
N GLN A 45 1.06 -6.51 5.76
CA GLN A 45 1.18 -5.36 6.68
C GLN A 45 2.55 -4.66 6.55
N GLU A 46 3.63 -5.44 6.46
CA GLU A 46 4.98 -4.92 6.24
C GLU A 46 5.06 -4.19 4.88
N TYR A 47 4.50 -4.78 3.83
CA TYR A 47 4.37 -4.17 2.51
C TYR A 47 3.59 -2.85 2.56
N GLU A 48 2.41 -2.84 3.17
CA GLU A 48 1.52 -1.67 3.25
C GLU A 48 2.22 -0.50 3.95
N GLU A 49 2.92 -0.77 5.07
CA GLU A 49 3.65 0.25 5.81
C GLU A 49 4.78 0.87 4.96
N GLU A 50 5.57 0.03 4.29
CA GLU A 50 6.67 0.48 3.43
C GLU A 50 6.17 1.25 2.21
N ALA A 51 5.11 0.76 1.57
CA ALA A 51 4.51 1.39 0.41
C ALA A 51 3.90 2.75 0.78
N ARG A 52 3.15 2.83 1.88
CA ARG A 52 2.59 4.09 2.39
C ARG A 52 3.69 5.10 2.73
N SER A 53 4.75 4.66 3.41
CA SER A 53 5.88 5.53 3.75
C SER A 53 6.53 6.11 2.49
N LEU A 54 6.86 5.26 1.52
CA LEU A 54 7.49 5.69 0.27
C LEU A 54 6.57 6.62 -0.54
N TYR A 55 5.29 6.26 -0.68
CA TYR A 55 4.30 7.06 -1.40
C TYR A 55 4.13 8.45 -0.77
N THR A 56 4.07 8.52 0.57
CA THR A 56 3.99 9.79 1.30
C THR A 56 5.23 10.65 1.07
N THR A 57 6.43 10.07 1.16
CA THR A 57 7.67 10.81 0.90
C THR A 57 7.70 11.37 -0.52
N ILE A 58 7.25 10.60 -1.51
CA ILE A 58 7.23 11.05 -2.92
C ILE A 58 6.16 12.11 -3.18
N THR A 59 4.95 11.95 -2.65
CA THR A 59 3.82 12.88 -2.90
C THR A 59 4.00 14.22 -2.20
N THR A 60 4.74 14.23 -1.09
CA THR A 60 5.09 15.46 -0.36
C THR A 60 6.42 16.07 -0.80
N PHE A 61 7.16 15.39 -1.69
CA PHE A 61 8.46 15.82 -2.17
C PHE A 61 8.37 17.17 -2.88
N ASN A 62 9.20 18.11 -2.44
CA ASN A 62 9.32 19.44 -3.02
C ASN A 62 10.80 19.75 -3.31
N PRO A 63 11.23 19.76 -4.58
CA PRO A 63 12.64 19.95 -4.95
C PRO A 63 13.18 21.36 -4.63
N ALA A 64 12.32 22.33 -4.32
CA ALA A 64 12.75 23.66 -3.85
C ALA A 64 13.11 23.67 -2.35
N LYS A 65 12.69 22.65 -1.59
CA LYS A 65 12.94 22.50 -0.15
C LYS A 65 13.81 21.29 0.17
N ASP A 66 13.62 20.23 -0.60
CA ASP A 66 14.23 18.93 -0.40
C ASP A 66 15.50 18.82 -1.21
N GLY A 67 16.55 18.34 -0.54
CA GLY A 67 17.85 18.09 -1.15
C GLY A 67 18.07 16.62 -1.49
N ASN A 68 19.34 16.29 -1.76
CA ASN A 68 19.76 14.91 -2.05
C ASN A 68 19.46 13.92 -0.89
N GLU A 69 19.31 14.41 0.34
CA GLU A 69 18.97 13.56 1.49
C GLU A 69 17.61 12.88 1.33
N VAL A 70 16.56 13.62 0.96
CA VAL A 70 15.22 13.06 0.71
C VAL A 70 15.22 12.07 -0.46
N ILE A 71 16.07 12.32 -1.47
CA ILE A 71 16.25 11.35 -2.57
C ILE A 71 16.91 10.06 -2.08
N ASN A 72 17.90 10.15 -1.19
CA ASN A 72 18.51 8.97 -0.59
C ASN A 72 17.47 8.18 0.21
N ASP A 73 16.61 8.86 0.96
CA ASP A 73 15.50 8.21 1.70
C ASP A 73 14.51 7.52 0.75
N ILE A 74 14.12 8.17 -0.35
CA ILE A 74 13.26 7.56 -1.39
C ILE A 74 13.93 6.31 -1.99
N VAL A 75 15.23 6.38 -2.26
CA VAL A 75 16.00 5.25 -2.81
C VAL A 75 16.06 4.10 -1.80
N GLU A 76 16.35 4.40 -0.53
CA GLU A 76 16.43 3.41 0.54
C GLU A 76 15.07 2.73 0.76
N ASN A 77 14.02 3.52 0.95
CA ASN A 77 12.66 3.02 1.14
C ASN A 77 12.17 2.23 -0.09
N GLY A 78 12.49 2.67 -1.30
CA GLY A 78 12.18 1.93 -2.52
C GLY A 78 12.94 0.61 -2.63
N ASN A 79 14.19 0.53 -2.17
CA ASN A 79 14.94 -0.72 -2.10
C ASN A 79 14.42 -1.66 -1.00
N LYS A 80 13.97 -1.11 0.13
CA LYS A 80 13.32 -1.86 1.21
C LYS A 80 12.03 -2.50 0.69
N LEU A 81 11.14 -1.70 0.10
CA LEU A 81 9.91 -2.15 -0.52
C LEU A 81 10.17 -3.20 -1.61
N LYS A 82 11.18 -2.98 -2.47
CA LYS A 82 11.62 -3.97 -3.46
C LYS A 82 11.96 -5.31 -2.81
N THR A 83 12.65 -5.29 -1.67
CA THR A 83 13.06 -6.51 -0.96
C THR A 83 11.83 -7.25 -0.43
N THR A 84 10.89 -6.53 0.17
CA THR A 84 9.62 -7.08 0.66
C THR A 84 8.79 -7.69 -0.46
N ILE A 85 8.60 -6.96 -1.57
CA ILE A 85 7.85 -7.48 -2.72
C ILE A 85 8.56 -8.67 -3.37
N ASN A 86 9.89 -8.74 -3.31
CA ASN A 86 10.62 -9.86 -3.89
C ASN A 86 10.58 -11.15 -3.04
N LYS A 87 10.02 -11.10 -1.82
CA LYS A 87 9.72 -12.32 -1.04
C LYS A 87 8.78 -13.20 -1.86
N ASP A 88 9.11 -14.48 -1.94
CA ASP A 88 8.32 -15.54 -2.58
C ASP A 88 8.12 -15.45 -4.11
N LEU A 89 8.64 -14.40 -4.77
CA LEU A 89 8.67 -14.32 -6.23
C LEU A 89 9.82 -15.12 -6.85
N ASN A 90 9.56 -15.73 -8.01
CA ASN A 90 10.58 -16.37 -8.83
C ASN A 90 11.40 -15.33 -9.62
N GLN A 91 12.53 -15.75 -10.21
CA GLN A 91 13.44 -14.84 -10.92
C GLN A 91 12.81 -14.10 -12.11
N LYS A 92 11.83 -14.73 -12.79
CA LYS A 92 11.14 -14.12 -13.92
C LYS A 92 10.22 -12.99 -13.43
N GLU A 93 9.40 -13.26 -12.42
CA GLU A 93 8.49 -12.27 -11.81
C GLU A 93 9.25 -11.05 -11.27
N LYS A 94 10.40 -11.27 -10.63
CA LYS A 94 11.27 -10.20 -10.11
C LYS A 94 11.76 -9.26 -11.21
N LYS A 95 12.12 -9.83 -12.38
CA LYS A 95 12.64 -9.06 -13.53
C LYS A 95 11.53 -8.32 -14.26
N GLU A 96 10.39 -8.96 -14.48
CA GLU A 96 9.31 -8.42 -15.30
C GLU A 96 8.48 -7.37 -14.56
N ASN A 97 8.21 -7.58 -13.26
CA ASN A 97 7.21 -6.80 -12.54
C ASN A 97 7.84 -5.80 -11.55
N VAL A 98 8.78 -6.23 -10.70
CA VAL A 98 9.25 -5.39 -9.58
C VAL A 98 10.35 -4.42 -10.00
N GLN A 99 11.30 -4.86 -10.82
CA GLN A 99 12.40 -3.99 -11.26
C GLN A 99 11.96 -2.83 -12.15
N SER A 100 11.01 -3.09 -13.06
CA SER A 100 10.46 -2.08 -13.97
C SER A 100 9.76 -0.96 -13.21
N VAL A 101 9.05 -1.30 -12.15
CA VAL A 101 8.23 -0.38 -11.35
C VAL A 101 9.05 0.47 -10.36
N LEU A 102 10.11 -0.10 -9.77
CA LEU A 102 10.88 0.59 -8.72
C LEU A 102 12.16 1.27 -9.20
N LEU A 103 12.82 0.81 -10.28
CA LEU A 103 14.21 1.22 -10.57
C LEU A 103 14.46 1.83 -11.95
N TYR A 104 13.48 1.87 -12.84
CA TYR A 104 13.67 2.40 -14.19
C TYR A 104 13.82 3.95 -14.20
N GLU A 105 14.92 4.44 -14.77
CA GLU A 105 15.53 5.76 -14.49
C GLU A 105 14.62 6.98 -14.69
N ASN A 106 13.56 6.88 -15.51
CA ASN A 106 12.68 8.02 -15.82
C ASN A 106 11.18 7.82 -15.59
N VAL A 107 10.71 6.59 -15.35
CA VAL A 107 9.27 6.30 -15.22
C VAL A 107 8.94 5.42 -14.01
N SER A 108 9.94 5.09 -13.19
CA SER A 108 9.72 4.36 -11.94
C SER A 108 9.49 5.30 -10.76
N ILE A 109 8.98 4.71 -9.68
CA ILE A 109 8.76 5.36 -8.37
C ILE A 109 10.02 6.11 -7.89
N ILE A 110 11.22 5.55 -8.09
CA ILE A 110 12.49 6.15 -7.63
C ILE A 110 13.12 7.07 -8.69
N GLY A 111 12.89 6.79 -9.98
CA GLY A 111 13.48 7.56 -11.09
C GLY A 111 12.88 8.96 -11.23
N ILE A 112 11.58 9.10 -11.01
CA ILE A 112 10.86 10.38 -11.16
C ILE A 112 11.40 11.47 -10.20
N PRO A 113 11.49 11.24 -8.87
CA PRO A 113 12.06 12.23 -7.95
C PRO A 113 13.52 12.60 -8.25
N LYS A 114 14.34 11.63 -8.68
CA LYS A 114 15.73 11.89 -9.09
C LYS A 114 15.81 12.87 -10.26
N ASN A 115 14.93 12.69 -11.26
CA ASN A 115 14.85 13.61 -12.38
C ASN A 115 14.34 14.98 -11.97
N ALA A 116 13.35 15.05 -11.08
CA ALA A 116 12.83 16.31 -10.54
C ALA A 116 13.95 17.14 -9.88
N ILE A 117 14.81 16.53 -9.05
CA ILE A 117 16.00 17.21 -8.49
C ILE A 117 16.97 17.63 -9.59
N LYS A 118 17.35 16.72 -10.48
CA LYS A 118 18.35 16.98 -11.54
C LYS A 118 18.00 18.19 -12.38
N TYR A 119 16.71 18.39 -12.66
CA TYR A 119 16.21 19.49 -13.48
C TYR A 119 15.63 20.64 -12.64
N SER A 120 15.74 20.58 -11.31
CA SER A 120 15.24 21.59 -10.37
C SER A 120 13.79 22.02 -10.66
N ARG A 121 12.92 21.02 -10.87
CA ARG A 121 11.50 21.22 -11.15
C ARG A 121 10.65 20.30 -10.29
N GLU A 122 9.41 20.68 -10.04
CA GLU A 122 8.44 19.83 -9.36
C GLU A 122 8.11 18.57 -10.19
N ILE A 123 7.60 17.54 -9.49
CA ILE A 123 7.00 16.37 -10.14
C ILE A 123 5.72 16.84 -10.84
N THR A 124 5.59 16.52 -12.11
CA THR A 124 4.43 16.93 -12.92
C THR A 124 3.21 16.06 -12.63
N ASP A 125 2.01 16.56 -12.93
CA ASP A 125 0.77 15.76 -12.83
C ASP A 125 0.85 14.44 -13.62
N THR A 126 1.46 14.47 -14.81
CA THR A 126 1.69 13.27 -15.63
C THR A 126 2.59 12.27 -14.91
N GLU A 127 3.65 12.73 -14.24
CA GLU A 127 4.52 11.86 -13.46
C GLU A 127 3.83 11.35 -12.19
N MET A 128 2.95 12.13 -11.56
CA MET A 128 2.12 11.66 -10.46
C MET A 128 1.16 10.56 -10.91
N VAL A 129 0.56 10.67 -12.10
CA VAL A 129 -0.23 9.58 -12.69
C VAL A 129 0.62 8.32 -12.86
N LEU A 130 1.86 8.45 -13.35
CA LEU A 130 2.78 7.31 -13.46
C LEU A 130 3.16 6.72 -12.10
N ILE A 131 3.42 7.54 -11.08
CA ILE A 131 3.66 7.07 -9.71
C ILE A 131 2.48 6.25 -9.20
N ASN A 132 1.25 6.76 -9.36
CA ASN A 132 0.04 6.06 -8.91
C ASN A 132 -0.15 4.73 -9.65
N GLN A 133 0.07 4.70 -10.98
CA GLN A 133 0.00 3.47 -11.78
C GLN A 133 1.04 2.43 -11.33
N ASN A 134 2.26 2.87 -11.03
CA ASN A 134 3.32 2.00 -10.54
C ASN A 134 2.96 1.39 -9.18
N PHE A 135 2.49 2.17 -8.21
CA PHE A 135 2.06 1.63 -6.92
C PHE A 135 0.86 0.69 -7.05
N LYS A 136 -0.12 0.99 -7.92
CA LYS A 136 -1.22 0.07 -8.23
C LYS A 136 -0.71 -1.27 -8.78
N ALA A 137 0.28 -1.24 -9.67
CA ALA A 137 0.92 -2.47 -10.16
C ALA A 137 1.65 -3.25 -9.05
N LEU A 138 2.26 -2.57 -8.07
CA LEU A 138 2.84 -3.25 -6.89
C LEU A 138 1.76 -3.91 -6.02
N ASN A 139 0.64 -3.22 -5.81
CA ASN A 139 -0.50 -3.75 -5.05
C ASN A 139 -1.08 -5.00 -5.73
N ASP A 140 -1.17 -5.00 -7.06
CA ASP A 140 -1.58 -6.18 -7.83
C ASP A 140 -0.63 -7.37 -7.60
N ILE A 141 0.68 -7.12 -7.63
CA ILE A 141 1.69 -8.17 -7.37
C ILE A 141 1.52 -8.73 -5.95
N GLU A 142 1.38 -7.87 -4.95
CA GLU A 142 1.27 -8.29 -3.55
C GLU A 142 -0.01 -9.10 -3.31
N ALA A 143 -1.15 -8.63 -3.81
CA ALA A 143 -2.42 -9.34 -3.68
C ALA A 143 -2.39 -10.73 -4.34
N ASN A 144 -1.73 -10.85 -5.51
CA ASN A 144 -1.62 -12.11 -6.24
C ASN A 144 -0.71 -13.16 -5.56
N LYS A 145 0.16 -12.75 -4.62
CA LYS A 145 0.88 -13.72 -3.76
C LYS A 145 -0.03 -14.38 -2.74
N ILE A 146 -1.05 -13.66 -2.30
CA ILE A 146 -1.95 -14.07 -1.23
C ILE A 146 -3.07 -14.96 -1.79
N THR A 147 -3.62 -14.60 -2.95
CA THR A 147 -4.77 -15.30 -3.53
C THR A 147 -4.80 -15.25 -5.04
N THR A 148 -5.30 -16.33 -5.65
CA THR A 148 -5.61 -16.40 -7.09
C THR A 148 -7.10 -16.16 -7.38
N ASP A 149 -7.94 -16.05 -6.34
CA ASP A 149 -9.35 -15.68 -6.51
C ASP A 149 -9.46 -14.18 -6.83
N LYS A 150 -9.99 -13.88 -8.01
CA LYS A 150 -10.08 -12.51 -8.53
C LYS A 150 -10.82 -11.56 -7.59
N LYS A 151 -11.95 -11.99 -7.00
CA LYS A 151 -12.73 -11.13 -6.10
C LYS A 151 -11.99 -10.81 -4.81
N SER A 152 -11.28 -11.80 -4.27
CA SER A 152 -10.45 -11.62 -3.08
C SER A 152 -9.25 -10.73 -3.37
N SER A 153 -8.59 -10.93 -4.52
CA SER A 153 -7.48 -10.08 -4.98
C SER A 153 -7.94 -8.62 -5.14
N GLU A 154 -9.08 -8.36 -5.80
CA GLU A 154 -9.66 -7.02 -5.95
C GLU A 154 -9.94 -6.33 -4.60
N LYS A 155 -10.45 -7.07 -3.59
CA LYS A 155 -10.65 -6.52 -2.24
C LYS A 155 -9.34 -6.10 -1.60
N ILE A 156 -8.32 -6.96 -1.68
CA ILE A 156 -6.99 -6.70 -1.12
C ILE A 156 -6.36 -5.48 -1.80
N ILE A 157 -6.43 -5.40 -3.14
CA ILE A 157 -5.89 -4.27 -3.92
C ILE A 157 -6.57 -2.96 -3.53
N ASN A 158 -7.90 -2.95 -3.39
CA ASN A 158 -8.62 -1.75 -3.00
C ASN A 158 -8.26 -1.28 -1.59
N GLU A 159 -8.21 -2.21 -0.63
CA GLU A 159 -7.78 -1.89 0.74
C GLU A 159 -6.34 -1.36 0.78
N LEU A 160 -5.43 -1.94 0.01
CA LEU A 160 -4.06 -1.43 -0.13
C LEU A 160 -4.03 -0.02 -0.73
N ASN A 161 -4.78 0.23 -1.81
CA ASN A 161 -4.87 1.56 -2.42
C ASN A 161 -5.37 2.60 -1.42
N ASP A 162 -6.42 2.27 -0.65
CA ASP A 162 -7.01 3.14 0.35
C ASP A 162 -6.04 3.40 1.51
N ASN A 163 -5.40 2.35 2.05
CA ASN A 163 -4.49 2.46 3.19
C ASN A 163 -3.17 3.16 2.84
N ILE A 164 -2.68 3.02 1.60
CA ILE A 164 -1.50 3.74 1.10
C ILE A 164 -1.86 5.20 0.75
N GLY A 165 -3.13 5.48 0.45
CA GLY A 165 -3.61 6.81 0.06
C GLY A 165 -3.43 7.11 -1.43
N ILE A 166 -3.44 6.08 -2.28
CA ILE A 166 -3.27 6.24 -3.73
C ILE A 166 -4.57 6.77 -4.33
N GLU A 167 -4.50 7.93 -4.99
CA GLU A 167 -5.69 8.51 -5.62
C GLU A 167 -6.20 7.63 -6.77
N VAL A 168 -7.49 7.32 -6.71
CA VAL A 168 -8.22 6.61 -7.76
C VAL A 168 -8.78 7.65 -8.73
N ASN A 169 -7.92 8.13 -9.64
CA ASN A 169 -8.36 8.89 -10.81
C ASN A 169 -8.99 7.97 -11.86
#